data_AF-A0A8J7FDP2-F1
#
_entry.id   AF-A0A8J7FDP2-F1
#
_cell.length_a   1.000
_cell.length_b   1.000
_cell.length_c   1.000
_cell.angle_alpha   90.00
_cell.angle_beta   90.00
_cell.angle_gamma   90.00
#
_symmetry.space_group_name_H-M   'P 1'
#
loop_
_entity.id
_entity.type
_entity.pdbx_description
1 polymer ?
#
loop_
_entity_poly.entity_id
_entity_poly.type
_entity_poly.pdbx_seq_one_letter_code
_entity_poly.pdbx_strand_id
1 'polypeptide(L)'
;MYRFSKLPLSKNKIIALFLFIIVMIFTVSALHTSLSKNSPRLTWESAEIVVPQSLLKQVLSQKSTRHLDISSIKVMQISSHDAGNLYIFDYGSPQLCGATGCLYSVYNESGKVLLEFIANPYLPIAEKLVQVSETVNQGFPCLNITQITDTDKLLSQTEFCYQQGKYIRLNQDFVSGGKHE
;
A
#
# COMPACT_ATOMS: atom_id res chain seq x y z
N MET A 1 -4.74 41.04 -37.77
CA MET A 1 -5.89 41.95 -37.73
C MET A 1 -7.09 41.18 -37.17
N TYR A 2 -7.27 41.18 -35.84
CA TYR A 2 -8.47 40.63 -35.19
C TYR A 2 -9.29 41.80 -34.63
N ARG A 3 -10.47 42.02 -35.23
CA ARG A 3 -11.39 43.09 -34.85
C ARG A 3 -12.25 42.57 -33.70
N PHE A 4 -11.87 42.87 -32.46
CA PHE A 4 -12.74 42.64 -31.32
C PHE A 4 -13.90 43.63 -31.37
N SER A 5 -15.03 43.19 -31.92
CA SER A 5 -16.30 43.92 -31.85
C SER A 5 -16.72 44.05 -30.39
N LYS A 6 -16.87 45.30 -29.91
CA LYS A 6 -17.44 45.61 -28.59
C LYS A 6 -18.90 45.15 -28.57
N LEU A 7 -19.16 43.97 -28.02
CA LEU A 7 -20.51 43.47 -27.78
C LEU A 7 -21.14 44.27 -26.62
N PRO A 8 -22.27 44.96 -26.81
CA PRO A 8 -22.97 45.63 -25.71
C PRO A 8 -23.66 44.56 -24.85
N LEU A 9 -23.01 44.14 -23.77
CA LEU A 9 -23.64 43.31 -22.76
C LEU A 9 -24.46 44.20 -21.82
N SER A 10 -25.78 44.00 -21.81
CA SER A 10 -26.66 44.53 -20.76
C SER A 10 -26.22 44.03 -19.40
N LYS A 11 -26.38 44.83 -18.33
CA LYS A 11 -25.98 44.49 -16.95
C LYS A 11 -26.39 43.08 -16.52
N ASN A 12 -27.58 42.63 -16.93
CA ASN A 12 -28.11 41.30 -16.60
C ASN A 12 -27.31 40.14 -17.22
N LYS A 13 -26.75 40.35 -18.42
CA LYS A 13 -25.88 39.37 -19.10
C LYS A 13 -24.50 39.29 -18.45
N ILE A 14 -24.01 40.41 -17.91
CA ILE A 14 -22.74 40.46 -17.15
C ILE A 14 -22.91 39.69 -15.83
N ILE A 15 -24.01 39.93 -15.11
CA ILE A 15 -24.32 39.21 -13.86
C ILE A 15 -24.46 37.70 -14.10
N ALA A 16 -25.16 37.29 -15.16
CA ALA A 16 -25.30 35.88 -15.52
C ALA A 16 -23.95 35.23 -15.87
N LEU A 17 -23.07 35.94 -16.57
CA LEU A 17 -21.73 35.45 -16.91
C LEU A 17 -20.86 35.25 -15.66
N PHE A 18 -20.91 36.20 -14.72
CA PHE A 18 -20.21 36.09 -13.44
C PHE A 18 -20.70 34.90 -12.62
N LEU A 19 -22.01 34.71 -12.51
CA LEU A 19 -22.58 33.55 -11.81
C LEU A 19 -22.17 32.22 -12.45
N PHE A 20 -22.15 32.14 -13.78
CA PHE A 20 -21.73 30.95 -14.50
C PHE A 20 -20.26 30.61 -14.26
N ILE A 21 -19.38 31.62 -14.26
CA ILE A 21 -17.95 31.45 -13.95
C ILE A 21 -17.76 30.96 -12.50
N ILE A 22 -18.52 31.53 -11.55
CA ILE A 22 -18.46 31.12 -10.15
C ILE A 22 -18.87 29.65 -9.99
N VAL A 23 -19.96 29.21 -10.62
CA VAL A 23 -20.42 27.81 -10.58
C VAL A 23 -19.39 26.86 -11.21
N MET A 24 -18.75 27.26 -12.31
CA MET A 24 -17.66 26.48 -12.93
C MET A 24 -16.46 26.34 -11.99
N ILE A 25 -16.05 27.40 -11.28
CA ILE A 25 -14.94 27.33 -10.32
C ILE A 25 -15.29 26.41 -9.13
N PHE A 26 -16.51 26.51 -8.60
CA PHE A 26 -16.96 25.66 -7.49
C PHE A 26 -17.06 24.18 -7.88
N THR A 27 -17.56 23.87 -9.08
CA THR A 27 -17.67 22.49 -9.57
C THR A 27 -16.31 21.86 -9.84
N VAL A 28 -15.35 22.61 -10.41
CA VAL A 28 -13.98 22.15 -10.60
C VAL A 28 -13.27 21.92 -9.26
N SER A 29 -13.44 22.82 -8.29
CA SER A 29 -12.85 22.67 -6.95
C SER A 29 -13.42 21.47 -6.18
N ALA A 30 -14.74 21.24 -6.26
CA ALA A 30 -15.39 20.07 -5.65
C ALA A 30 -14.98 18.74 -6.31
N LEU A 31 -14.72 18.73 -7.63
CA LEU A 31 -14.16 17.55 -8.29
C LEU A 31 -12.72 17.26 -7.83
N HIS A 32 -11.88 18.29 -7.68
CA HIS A 32 -10.49 18.12 -7.24
C HIS A 32 -10.37 17.56 -5.82
N THR A 33 -11.26 17.94 -4.89
CA THR A 33 -11.24 17.37 -3.53
C THR A 33 -11.73 15.93 -3.49
N SER A 34 -12.62 15.52 -4.41
CA SER A 34 -13.09 14.13 -4.51
C SER A 34 -12.08 13.15 -5.10
N LEU A 35 -11.03 13.65 -5.78
CA LEU A 35 -10.00 12.83 -6.43
C LEU A 35 -8.73 12.64 -5.59
N SER A 36 -8.66 13.18 -4.36
CA SER A 36 -7.59 12.83 -3.43
C SER A 36 -7.90 11.49 -2.76
N LYS A 37 -7.95 10.41 -3.55
CA LYS A 37 -7.86 9.06 -2.99
C LYS A 37 -6.51 8.96 -2.29
N ASN A 38 -6.51 8.67 -0.99
CA ASN A 38 -5.33 8.32 -0.22
C ASN A 38 -4.59 7.20 -0.97
N SER A 39 -3.56 7.57 -1.74
CA SER A 39 -2.70 6.59 -2.39
C SER A 39 -2.06 5.75 -1.28
N PRO A 40 -2.15 4.41 -1.33
CA PRO A 40 -1.56 3.58 -0.30
C PRO A 40 -0.06 3.89 -0.20
N ARG A 41 0.43 4.01 1.03
CA ARG A 41 1.87 4.20 1.30
C ARG A 41 2.58 2.87 1.11
N LEU A 42 2.88 2.54 -0.15
CA LEU A 42 3.52 1.27 -0.54
C LEU A 42 5.04 1.28 -0.33
N THR A 43 5.52 1.95 0.72
CA THR A 43 6.93 2.07 1.05
C THR A 43 7.15 1.56 2.48
N TRP A 44 8.30 0.95 2.72
CA TRP A 44 8.73 0.54 4.05
C TRP A 44 9.15 1.76 4.87
N GLU A 45 8.42 2.05 5.96
CA GLU A 45 8.69 3.16 6.87
C GLU A 45 8.99 2.65 8.29
N SER A 46 9.55 3.48 9.17
CA SER A 46 9.73 3.12 10.58
C SER A 46 8.39 2.81 11.23
N ALA A 47 8.33 1.72 11.99
CA ALA A 47 7.12 1.31 12.71
C ALA A 47 6.59 2.41 13.65
N GLU A 48 7.48 3.22 14.24
CA GLU A 48 7.12 4.31 15.16
C GLU A 48 6.35 5.44 14.47
N ILE A 49 6.47 5.57 13.15
CA ILE A 49 5.86 6.64 12.37
C ILE A 49 4.46 6.25 11.88
N VAL A 50 4.30 5.02 11.39
CA VAL A 50 3.10 4.60 10.64
C VAL A 50 2.15 3.71 11.44
N VAL A 51 2.63 3.04 12.50
CA VAL A 51 1.82 2.10 13.28
C VAL A 51 1.19 2.81 14.48
N PRO A 52 -0.13 2.64 14.72
CA PRO A 52 -0.75 3.08 15.97
C PRO A 52 -0.03 2.50 17.19
N GLN A 53 0.24 3.31 18.21
CA GLN A 53 0.98 2.84 19.40
C GLN A 53 0.34 1.63 20.10
N SER A 54 -1.00 1.53 20.08
CA SER A 54 -1.72 0.38 20.63
C SER A 54 -1.35 -0.92 19.90
N LEU A 55 -1.36 -0.90 18.57
CA LEU A 55 -0.98 -2.02 17.74
C LEU A 55 0.50 -2.36 17.93
N LEU A 56 1.39 -1.36 17.93
CA LEU A 56 2.83 -1.60 18.12
C LEU A 56 3.12 -2.25 19.48
N LYS A 57 2.50 -1.77 20.56
CA LYS A 57 2.60 -2.39 21.90
C LYS A 57 2.07 -3.83 21.90
N GLN A 58 0.96 -4.09 21.22
CA GLN A 58 0.40 -5.44 21.11
C GLN A 58 1.36 -6.37 20.36
N VAL A 59 1.91 -5.95 19.22
CA VAL A 59 2.89 -6.71 18.45
C VAL A 59 4.12 -7.01 19.30
N LEU A 60 4.68 -6.03 20.01
CA LEU A 60 5.84 -6.20 20.88
C LEU A 60 5.53 -6.91 22.20
N SER A 61 4.27 -7.15 22.56
CA SER A 61 3.94 -7.95 23.73
C SER A 61 4.08 -9.46 23.48
N GLN A 62 4.08 -9.87 22.21
CA GLN A 62 4.15 -11.26 21.78
C GLN A 62 5.51 -11.88 22.12
N LYS A 63 5.51 -13.18 22.41
CA LYS A 63 6.70 -13.88 22.90
C LYS A 63 7.88 -13.81 21.93
N SER A 64 7.63 -13.88 20.63
CA SER A 64 8.65 -13.86 19.57
C SER A 64 9.26 -12.48 19.33
N THR A 65 8.58 -11.41 19.72
CA THR A 65 8.91 -10.02 19.32
C THR A 65 9.24 -9.11 20.51
N ARG A 66 9.04 -9.56 21.75
CA ARG A 66 9.19 -8.75 22.97
C ARG A 66 10.56 -8.14 23.19
N HIS A 67 11.60 -8.76 22.66
CA HIS A 67 12.98 -8.32 22.84
C HIS A 67 13.54 -7.64 21.59
N LEU A 68 12.69 -7.35 20.60
CA LEU A 68 13.11 -6.64 19.41
C LEU A 68 13.33 -5.16 19.72
N ASP A 69 14.34 -4.59 19.07
CA ASP A 69 14.51 -3.15 19.01
C ASP A 69 13.48 -2.59 18.03
N ILE A 70 12.67 -1.64 18.49
CA ILE A 70 11.64 -1.00 17.67
C ILE A 70 12.28 -0.28 16.47
N SER A 71 13.50 0.24 16.65
CA SER A 71 14.20 1.00 15.61
C SER A 71 14.58 0.15 14.39
N SER A 72 14.63 -1.19 14.53
CA SER A 72 14.89 -2.11 13.42
C SER A 72 13.62 -2.47 12.65
N ILE A 73 12.44 -2.19 13.21
CA ILE A 73 11.17 -2.62 12.64
C ILE A 73 10.71 -1.64 11.56
N LYS A 74 10.52 -2.15 10.35
CA LYS A 74 9.90 -1.43 9.25
C LYS A 74 8.52 -1.96 8.98
N VAL A 75 7.62 -1.08 8.56
CA VAL A 75 6.24 -1.44 8.25
C VAL A 75 5.82 -0.83 6.93
N MET A 76 5.15 -1.65 6.11
CA MET A 76 4.38 -1.17 4.98
C MET A 76 2.92 -1.07 5.40
N GLN A 77 2.36 0.14 5.36
CA GLN A 77 0.95 0.38 5.63
C GLN A 77 0.16 0.37 4.32
N ILE A 78 -0.81 -0.53 4.22
CA ILE A 78 -1.68 -0.64 3.06
C ILE A 78 -3.08 -0.21 3.48
N SER A 79 -3.50 0.94 2.97
CA SER A 79 -4.89 1.38 3.14
C SER A 79 -5.80 0.46 2.36
N SER A 80 -6.78 -0.15 3.04
CA SER A 80 -7.89 -0.81 2.37
C SER A 80 -9.09 0.14 2.32
N HIS A 81 -10.05 -0.16 1.44
CA HIS A 81 -11.25 0.65 1.29
C HIS A 81 -12.09 0.65 2.56
N ASP A 82 -12.75 -0.49 2.86
CA ASP A 82 -13.80 -0.55 3.88
C ASP A 82 -13.42 -1.40 5.10
N ALA A 83 -12.28 -2.09 5.06
CA ALA A 83 -11.86 -3.03 6.11
C ALA A 83 -10.77 -2.49 7.06
N GLY A 84 -10.38 -1.22 6.89
CA GLY A 84 -9.31 -0.57 7.65
C GLY A 84 -7.91 -0.85 7.09
N ASN A 85 -6.88 -0.37 7.76
CA ASN A 85 -5.50 -0.52 7.32
C ASN A 85 -4.94 -1.93 7.58
N LEU A 86 -4.02 -2.34 6.70
CA LEU A 86 -3.12 -3.46 6.90
C LEU A 86 -1.72 -2.94 7.22
N TYR A 87 -1.01 -3.69 8.06
CA TYR A 87 0.36 -3.41 8.46
C TYR A 87 1.20 -4.66 8.24
N ILE A 88 2.12 -4.59 7.28
CA ILE A 88 3.09 -5.67 7.03
C ILE A 88 4.37 -5.32 7.77
N PHE A 89 4.70 -6.12 8.78
CA PHE A 89 5.89 -5.93 9.60
C PHE A 89 7.08 -6.68 9.01
N ASP A 90 8.15 -5.93 8.76
CA ASP A 90 9.51 -6.43 8.66
C ASP A 90 10.21 -6.15 10.00
N TYR A 91 10.51 -7.20 10.75
CA TYR A 91 11.09 -7.04 12.09
C TYR A 91 12.56 -6.58 12.06
N GLY A 92 13.26 -6.73 10.93
CA GLY A 92 14.67 -6.37 10.80
C GLY A 92 15.60 -7.06 11.79
N SER A 93 15.19 -8.22 12.32
CA SER A 93 15.89 -8.91 13.42
C SER A 93 16.42 -10.27 12.98
N PRO A 94 17.74 -10.52 13.11
CA PRO A 94 18.33 -11.82 12.80
C PRO A 94 17.72 -12.98 13.58
N GLN A 95 17.14 -12.73 14.77
CA GLN A 95 16.49 -13.77 15.58
C GLN A 95 15.20 -14.30 14.95
N LEU A 96 14.60 -13.53 14.04
CA LEU A 96 13.41 -13.89 13.28
C LEU A 96 13.73 -14.23 11.83
N CYS A 97 15.02 -14.45 11.51
CA CYS A 97 15.47 -14.91 10.22
C CYS A 97 16.09 -16.31 10.34
N GLY A 98 15.83 -17.16 9.35
CA GLY A 98 16.42 -18.48 9.20
C GLY A 98 17.17 -18.60 7.87
N ALA A 99 17.57 -19.82 7.52
CA ALA A 99 18.30 -20.09 6.29
C ALA A 99 17.55 -19.68 5.00
N THR A 100 16.22 -19.61 5.05
CA THR A 100 15.36 -19.37 3.89
C THR A 100 14.78 -17.96 3.82
N GLY A 101 15.10 -17.08 4.78
CA GLY A 101 14.61 -15.70 4.81
C GLY A 101 14.21 -15.22 6.20
N CYS A 102 13.52 -14.09 6.25
CA CYS A 102 13.04 -13.45 7.46
C CYS A 102 11.52 -13.56 7.61
N LEU A 103 11.04 -13.58 8.85
CA LEU A 103 9.62 -13.54 9.16
C LEU A 103 9.01 -12.18 8.85
N TYR A 104 7.88 -12.22 8.14
CA TYR A 104 6.98 -11.11 7.94
C TYR A 104 5.60 -11.46 8.47
N SER A 105 4.95 -10.51 9.12
CA SER A 105 3.60 -10.70 9.66
C SER A 105 2.69 -9.56 9.23
N VAL A 106 1.50 -9.91 8.74
CA VAL A 106 0.47 -8.97 8.30
C VAL A 106 -0.59 -8.86 9.39
N TYR A 107 -0.79 -7.65 9.90
CA TYR A 107 -1.81 -7.35 10.90
C TYR A 107 -2.88 -6.44 10.31
N ASN A 108 -4.10 -6.54 10.82
CA ASN A 108 -5.09 -5.47 10.68
C ASN A 108 -4.97 -4.45 11.82
N GLU A 109 -5.76 -3.38 11.78
CA GLU A 109 -5.81 -2.35 12.82
C GLU A 109 -6.10 -2.86 14.24
N SER A 110 -6.87 -3.96 14.36
CA SER A 110 -7.17 -4.58 15.67
C SER A 110 -6.01 -5.41 16.25
N GLY A 111 -4.91 -5.54 15.51
CA GLY A 111 -3.77 -6.38 15.89
C GLY A 111 -3.99 -7.88 15.74
N LYS A 112 -5.00 -8.26 14.94
CA LYS A 112 -5.17 -9.65 14.52
C LYS A 112 -4.17 -9.95 13.40
N VAL A 113 -3.40 -11.02 13.58
CA VAL A 113 -2.53 -11.58 12.52
C VAL A 113 -3.40 -12.18 11.42
N LEU A 114 -3.21 -11.73 10.19
CA LEU A 114 -3.93 -12.21 9.01
C LEU A 114 -3.07 -13.10 8.11
N LEU A 115 -1.75 -12.94 8.13
CA LEU A 115 -0.77 -13.74 7.39
C LEU A 115 0.56 -13.71 8.12
N GLU A 116 1.28 -14.82 8.11
CA GLU A 116 2.71 -14.88 8.42
C GLU A 116 3.41 -15.64 7.31
N PHE A 117 4.57 -15.15 6.89
CA PHE A 117 5.34 -15.78 5.83
C PHE A 117 6.84 -15.55 6.04
N ILE A 118 7.65 -16.50 5.58
CA ILE A 118 9.10 -16.37 5.51
C ILE A 118 9.45 -15.93 4.10
N ALA A 119 10.24 -14.87 3.99
CA ALA A 119 10.66 -14.34 2.70
C ALA A 119 12.10 -13.85 2.73
N ASN A 120 12.83 -14.08 1.64
CA ASN A 120 14.14 -13.49 1.43
C ASN A 120 13.98 -12.00 1.02
N PRO A 121 14.49 -11.04 1.81
CA PRO A 121 14.40 -9.62 1.48
C PRO A 121 15.31 -9.19 0.32
N TYR A 122 16.30 -10.01 -0.03
CA TYR A 122 17.32 -9.70 -1.02
C TYR A 122 16.84 -10.08 -2.42
N LEU A 123 15.99 -9.24 -3.01
CA LEU A 123 15.57 -9.35 -4.41
C LEU A 123 16.44 -8.49 -5.34
N PRO A 124 16.45 -8.76 -6.66
CA PRO A 124 17.01 -7.82 -7.64
C PRO A 124 16.41 -6.42 -7.47
N ILE A 125 17.20 -5.37 -7.74
CA ILE A 125 16.87 -3.96 -7.40
C ILE A 125 15.53 -3.49 -7.99
N ALA A 126 15.13 -4.01 -9.16
CA ALA A 126 13.87 -3.64 -9.83
C ALA A 126 12.62 -4.30 -9.20
N GLU A 127 12.81 -5.29 -8.33
CA GLU A 127 11.76 -6.18 -7.87
C GLU A 127 11.32 -5.86 -6.45
N LYS A 128 10.01 -5.97 -6.20
CA LYS A 128 9.41 -5.71 -4.90
C LYS A 128 9.05 -7.03 -4.22
N LEU A 129 9.43 -7.16 -2.96
CA LEU A 129 9.11 -8.30 -2.11
C LEU A 129 7.59 -8.50 -1.97
N VAL A 130 6.90 -7.39 -1.70
CA VAL A 130 5.44 -7.35 -1.60
C VAL A 130 4.91 -6.36 -2.60
N GLN A 131 3.99 -6.81 -3.44
CA GLN A 131 3.20 -5.98 -4.34
C GLN A 131 1.73 -6.08 -3.93
N VAL A 132 1.02 -4.96 -3.98
CA VAL A 132 -0.41 -4.90 -3.69
C VAL A 132 -1.16 -5.00 -5.01
N SER A 133 -2.01 -6.01 -5.14
CA SER A 133 -2.86 -6.22 -6.31
C SER A 133 -4.01 -5.22 -6.32
N GLU A 134 -4.48 -4.86 -7.52
CA GLU A 134 -5.72 -4.10 -7.68
C GLU A 134 -6.96 -4.94 -7.32
N THR A 135 -6.81 -6.27 -7.27
CA THR A 135 -7.87 -7.19 -6.87
C THR A 135 -8.12 -7.07 -5.36
N VAL A 136 -9.37 -6.76 -4.99
CA VAL A 136 -9.83 -6.69 -3.60
C VAL A 136 -10.74 -7.87 -3.31
N ASN A 137 -10.47 -8.57 -2.21
CA ASN A 137 -11.31 -9.67 -1.74
C ASN A 137 -11.76 -9.43 -0.29
N GLN A 138 -13.08 -9.41 -0.07
CA GLN A 138 -13.69 -9.19 1.24
C GLN A 138 -13.16 -7.93 1.98
N GLY A 139 -12.92 -6.85 1.22
CA GLY A 139 -12.52 -5.54 1.74
C GLY A 139 -11.02 -5.28 1.78
N PHE A 140 -10.16 -6.30 1.69
CA PHE A 140 -8.70 -6.15 1.66
C PHE A 140 -8.11 -6.47 0.27
N PRO A 141 -7.05 -5.77 -0.17
CA PRO A 141 -6.38 -6.10 -1.43
C PRO A 141 -5.64 -7.43 -1.32
N CYS A 142 -5.52 -8.14 -2.44
CA CYS A 142 -4.64 -9.30 -2.55
C CYS A 142 -3.16 -8.85 -2.55
N LEU A 143 -2.28 -9.71 -2.06
CA LEU A 143 -0.86 -9.47 -1.92
C LEU A 143 -0.10 -10.46 -2.80
N ASN A 144 0.81 -9.94 -3.61
CA ASN A 144 1.74 -10.75 -4.38
C ASN A 144 3.11 -10.72 -3.71
N ILE A 145 3.57 -11.89 -3.26
CA ILE A 145 4.87 -12.04 -2.60
C ILE A 145 5.85 -12.63 -3.62
N THR A 146 6.92 -11.90 -3.88
CA THR A 146 7.96 -12.26 -4.84
C THR A 146 9.15 -12.89 -4.13
N GLN A 147 9.66 -14.02 -4.61
CA GLN A 147 10.80 -14.74 -4.05
C GLN A 147 11.74 -15.22 -5.15
N ILE A 148 13.05 -15.20 -4.90
CA ILE A 148 14.03 -15.87 -5.76
C ILE A 148 13.82 -17.38 -5.66
N THR A 149 13.85 -18.07 -6.79
CA THR A 149 13.85 -19.54 -6.84
C THR A 149 15.28 -20.08 -6.78
N ASP A 150 15.46 -21.39 -6.60
CA ASP A 150 16.80 -22.03 -6.63
C ASP A 150 17.57 -21.76 -7.94
N THR A 151 16.89 -21.25 -8.97
CA THR A 151 17.51 -20.71 -10.17
C THR A 151 17.48 -19.19 -10.11
N ASP A 152 18.65 -18.55 -9.94
CA ASP A 152 18.83 -17.09 -9.80
C ASP A 152 18.24 -16.21 -10.93
N LYS A 153 17.73 -16.83 -12.00
CA LYS A 153 17.10 -16.17 -13.15
C LYS A 153 15.57 -16.10 -13.07
N LEU A 154 14.97 -16.88 -12.19
CA LEU A 154 13.52 -17.03 -12.06
C LEU A 154 13.08 -16.56 -10.67
N LEU A 155 12.09 -15.68 -10.67
CA LEU A 155 11.38 -15.25 -9.48
C LEU A 155 10.04 -15.97 -9.45
N SER A 156 9.66 -16.45 -8.29
CA SER A 156 8.30 -16.90 -8.02
C SER A 156 7.49 -15.74 -7.48
N GLN A 157 6.26 -15.59 -7.96
CA GLN A 157 5.30 -14.63 -7.45
C GLN A 157 4.08 -15.40 -6.96
N THR A 158 3.79 -15.33 -5.67
CA THR A 158 2.66 -16.04 -5.07
C THR A 158 1.58 -15.04 -4.65
N GLU A 159 0.36 -15.25 -5.13
CA GLU A 159 -0.80 -14.44 -4.76
C GLU A 159 -1.45 -14.96 -3.48
N PHE A 160 -1.76 -14.02 -2.59
CA PHE A 160 -2.51 -14.24 -1.37
C PHE A 160 -3.72 -13.30 -1.32
N CYS A 161 -4.91 -13.86 -1.12
CA CYS A 161 -6.13 -13.05 -0.96
C CYS A 161 -6.77 -13.31 0.40
N TYR A 162 -7.35 -12.26 0.99
CA TYR A 162 -8.04 -12.37 2.27
C TYR A 162 -9.36 -13.13 2.12
N GLN A 163 -9.54 -14.20 2.90
CA GLN A 163 -10.75 -15.00 2.93
C GLN A 163 -11.00 -15.49 4.36
N GLN A 164 -12.20 -15.22 4.87
CA GLN A 164 -12.67 -15.76 6.18
C GLN A 164 -11.70 -15.50 7.34
N GLY A 165 -11.17 -14.27 7.43
CA GLY A 165 -10.38 -13.87 8.60
C GLY A 165 -8.88 -14.05 8.48
N LYS A 166 -8.35 -14.53 7.34
CA LYS A 166 -6.93 -14.71 7.06
C LYS A 166 -6.64 -14.58 5.57
N TYR A 167 -5.38 -14.38 5.20
CA TYR A 167 -4.95 -14.54 3.81
C TYR A 167 -4.75 -16.02 3.48
N ILE A 168 -5.24 -16.42 2.32
CA ILE A 168 -5.00 -17.75 1.75
C ILE A 168 -4.16 -17.63 0.49
N ARG A 169 -3.27 -18.60 0.29
CA ARG A 169 -2.48 -18.74 -0.93
C ARG A 169 -3.39 -19.21 -2.07
N LEU A 170 -3.36 -18.53 -3.20
CA LEU A 170 -4.13 -18.88 -4.40
C LEU A 170 -3.22 -19.46 -5.48
N ASN A 171 -2.56 -18.59 -6.24
CA ASN A 171 -1.76 -18.94 -7.41
C ASN A 171 -0.28 -18.67 -7.17
N GLN A 172 0.58 -19.43 -7.85
CA GLN A 172 2.00 -19.13 -7.94
C GLN A 172 2.40 -19.11 -9.42
N ASP A 173 2.92 -17.97 -9.84
CA ASP A 173 3.48 -17.75 -11.16
C ASP A 173 5.01 -17.62 -11.09
N PHE A 174 5.67 -17.76 -12.23
CA PHE A 174 7.10 -17.56 -12.37
C PHE A 174 7.38 -16.45 -13.37
N VAL A 175 8.21 -15.49 -12.97
CA VAL A 175 8.61 -14.35 -13.80
C VAL A 175 10.13 -14.33 -13.93
N SER A 176 10.62 -13.92 -15.10
CA SER A 176 12.05 -13.73 -15.31
C SER A 176 12.51 -12.51 -14.53
N GLY A 177 13.55 -12.65 -13.69
CA GLY A 177 14.11 -11.51 -12.97
C GLY A 177 14.69 -10.48 -13.94
N GLY A 178 14.42 -9.20 -13.70
CA GLY A 178 15.02 -8.11 -14.47
C GLY A 178 16.55 -8.20 -14.46
N LYS A 179 17.16 -8.44 -15.63
CA LYS A 179 18.61 -8.35 -15.81
C LYS A 179 19.03 -6.89 -15.82
N HIS A 180 20.05 -6.55 -15.04
CA HIS A 180 20.89 -5.40 -15.34
C HIS A 180 22.33 -5.90 -15.45
N GLU A 181 22.89 -5.74 -16.67
CA GLU A 181 24.33 -5.57 -16.89
C GLU A 181 24.88 -4.41 -16.05
#